data_AF-A0A7C0WRA4-F1
#
_entry.id   AF-A0A7C0WRA4-F1
#
_cell.length_a   1.000
_cell.length_b   1.000
_cell.length_c   1.000
_cell.angle_alpha   90.00
_cell.angle_beta   90.00
_cell.angle_gamma   90.00
#
_symmetry.space_group_name_H-M   'P 1'
#
loop_
_entity.id
_entity.type
_entity.pdbx_description
1 polymer ?
#
loop_
_entity_poly.entity_id
_entity_poly.type
_entity_poly.pdbx_seq_one_letter_code
_entity_poly.pdbx_strand_id
1 'polypeptide(L)'
;MKTIKILIFLMAAAILSSGVSRADILHLRYSTYLGGSSTSNDKGFAITLDSQNRAYLTGDVASSDFPTINPYQADYGGGTSDIFISCLDSSGSTLIYSTYLGGSGKDAGRGIVLDTANQIYLTGYTASPDFPTVNPYQSGSGGGEDAVLVCLSSSGSSLIYSTYLGGAGDDYGEGIALDSTDRSFLTGYTSSDNFPTVNPYQAVFQSGNYDAFVTVLDPSGSSLYYSTYLGGTAGDYAWSIALNSLNQAYLAAETASDDFPTVNSYQSSREGSWDTAVVIFSSTGSSLIYSTYFGGSGVDGVRGIKLDPSDQIFLAGYTESIDFPTYNSYQPEYQGGGSDIVA
;
A
#
# COMPACT_ATOMS: atom_id res chain seq x y z
N MET A 1 17.41 -19.75 -20.74
CA MET A 1 17.00 -19.17 -19.44
C MET A 1 16.10 -18.00 -19.73
N LYS A 2 14.86 -18.00 -19.24
CA LYS A 2 13.92 -16.91 -19.45
C LYS A 2 14.23 -15.83 -18.42
N THR A 3 14.77 -14.70 -18.87
CA THR A 3 14.83 -13.46 -18.09
C THR A 3 13.39 -13.10 -17.70
N ILE A 4 13.10 -13.02 -16.40
CA ILE A 4 11.83 -12.48 -15.91
C ILE A 4 11.99 -10.97 -15.97
N LYS A 5 11.13 -10.31 -16.75
CA LYS A 5 11.20 -8.87 -16.97
C LYS A 5 9.88 -8.24 -16.50
N ILE A 6 9.94 -7.18 -15.68
CA ILE A 6 8.76 -6.47 -15.16
C ILE A 6 8.14 -5.60 -16.25
N LEU A 7 6.87 -5.75 -16.58
CA LEU A 7 6.17 -4.90 -17.53
C LEU A 7 5.35 -3.83 -16.80
N ILE A 8 5.68 -2.54 -16.97
CA ILE A 8 4.94 -1.42 -16.39
C ILE A 8 3.97 -0.84 -17.43
N PHE A 9 2.71 -0.61 -17.04
CA PHE A 9 1.69 0.04 -17.86
C PHE A 9 1.22 1.35 -17.20
N LEU A 10 1.20 2.44 -17.97
CA LEU A 10 0.55 3.69 -17.58
C LEU A 10 -0.44 4.10 -18.67
N MET A 11 -1.73 4.14 -18.34
CA MET A 11 -2.77 4.76 -19.18
C MET A 11 -3.21 6.07 -18.55
N ALA A 12 -3.19 7.17 -19.30
CA ALA A 12 -3.72 8.46 -18.85
C ALA A 12 -4.92 8.85 -19.72
N ALA A 13 -6.05 9.18 -19.08
CA ALA A 13 -7.17 9.83 -19.75
C ALA A 13 -6.84 11.32 -19.97
N ALA A 14 -6.88 11.79 -21.22
CA ALA A 14 -6.80 13.23 -21.50
C ALA A 14 -8.15 13.88 -21.15
N ILE A 15 -8.14 14.93 -20.33
CA ILE A 15 -9.31 15.78 -20.11
C ILE A 15 -9.62 16.50 -21.44
N LEU A 16 -10.74 16.13 -22.06
CA LEU A 16 -11.17 16.69 -23.34
C LEU A 16 -11.55 18.16 -23.18
N SER A 17 -10.75 19.06 -23.77
CA SER A 17 -11.26 20.39 -24.13
C SER A 17 -12.19 20.27 -25.34
N SER A 18 -13.24 21.09 -25.38
CA SER A 18 -14.26 21.04 -26.42
C SER A 18 -13.66 21.34 -27.80
N GLY A 19 -13.44 20.31 -28.61
CA GLY A 19 -12.97 20.48 -29.99
C GLY A 19 -12.22 19.30 -30.62
N VAL A 20 -11.85 18.27 -29.85
CA VAL A 20 -11.16 17.10 -30.42
C VAL A 20 -12.18 16.05 -30.87
N SER A 21 -12.03 15.58 -32.11
CA SER A 21 -12.88 14.55 -32.70
C SER A 21 -12.70 13.21 -31.97
N ARG A 22 -13.70 12.33 -32.08
CA ARG A 22 -13.88 11.04 -31.38
C ARG A 22 -12.83 9.96 -31.75
N ALA A 23 -11.58 10.34 -31.99
CA ALA A 23 -10.48 9.50 -32.45
C ALA A 23 -9.17 9.69 -31.64
N ASP A 24 -9.22 10.32 -30.46
CA ASP A 24 -8.14 10.19 -29.47
C ASP A 24 -8.27 8.83 -28.78
N ILE A 25 -7.84 7.80 -29.51
CA ILE A 25 -7.68 6.45 -29.01
C ILE A 25 -6.67 6.52 -27.84
N LEU A 26 -7.00 5.87 -26.72
CA LEU A 26 -6.04 5.54 -25.66
C LEU A 26 -4.85 4.81 -26.30
N HIS A 27 -3.79 5.54 -26.61
CA HIS A 27 -2.53 4.96 -27.06
C HIS A 27 -1.65 4.68 -25.86
N LEU A 28 -1.07 3.48 -25.82
CA LEU A 28 0.03 3.15 -24.93
C LEU A 28 1.13 4.20 -25.11
N ARG A 29 1.34 5.06 -24.09
CA ARG A 29 2.37 6.11 -24.16
C ARG A 29 3.77 5.50 -24.09
N TYR A 30 3.96 4.59 -23.14
CA TYR A 30 5.15 3.78 -23.02
C TYR A 30 4.87 2.52 -22.20
N SER A 31 5.73 1.54 -22.38
CA SER A 31 5.91 0.39 -21.49
C SER A 31 7.40 0.05 -21.51
N THR A 32 7.97 -0.28 -20.37
CA THR A 32 9.39 -0.64 -20.28
C THR A 32 9.58 -1.85 -19.39
N TYR A 33 10.78 -2.42 -19.48
CA TYR A 33 11.28 -3.43 -18.57
C TYR A 33 12.28 -2.81 -17.60
N LEU A 34 12.14 -3.10 -16.32
CA LEU A 34 13.07 -2.70 -15.27
C LEU A 34 13.35 -3.92 -14.38
N GLY A 35 14.62 -4.31 -14.25
CA GLY A 35 15.03 -5.55 -13.59
C GLY A 35 16.48 -5.89 -13.88
N GLY A 36 17.03 -6.87 -13.16
CA GLY A 36 18.39 -7.38 -13.36
C GLY A 36 18.42 -8.82 -13.90
N SER A 37 19.54 -9.51 -13.68
CA SER A 37 19.81 -10.84 -14.24
C SER A 37 19.56 -12.01 -13.28
N SER A 38 19.05 -11.75 -12.08
CA SER A 38 18.73 -12.81 -11.11
C SER A 38 17.70 -13.80 -11.66
N THR A 39 17.76 -15.04 -11.15
CA THR A 39 16.71 -16.04 -11.39
C THR A 39 15.52 -15.88 -10.44
N SER A 40 15.70 -15.13 -9.36
CA SER A 40 14.62 -14.68 -8.49
C SER A 40 13.84 -13.54 -9.14
N ASN A 41 12.64 -13.25 -8.65
CA ASN A 41 11.77 -12.26 -9.25
C ASN A 41 12.13 -10.85 -8.78
N ASP A 42 12.27 -9.92 -9.72
CA ASP A 42 12.07 -8.49 -9.47
C ASP A 42 10.57 -8.19 -9.70
N LYS A 43 9.91 -7.48 -8.78
CA LYS A 43 8.45 -7.24 -8.81
C LYS A 43 8.13 -5.80 -8.40
N GLY A 44 7.43 -5.04 -9.25
CA GLY A 44 6.87 -3.74 -8.87
C GLY A 44 5.50 -3.91 -8.23
N PHE A 45 5.25 -3.20 -7.13
CA PHE A 45 4.00 -3.29 -6.36
C PHE A 45 3.22 -1.99 -6.30
N ALA A 46 3.89 -0.84 -6.29
CA ALA A 46 3.20 0.45 -6.28
C ALA A 46 3.85 1.47 -7.22
N ILE A 47 3.02 2.40 -7.68
CA ILE A 47 3.38 3.50 -8.57
C ILE A 47 2.62 4.77 -8.16
N THR A 48 3.31 5.90 -8.22
CA THR A 48 2.71 7.24 -8.11
C THR A 48 3.31 8.17 -9.16
N LEU A 49 2.62 9.28 -9.45
CA LEU A 49 3.03 10.29 -10.41
C LEU A 49 3.22 11.64 -9.71
N ASP A 50 4.21 12.39 -10.16
CA ASP A 50 4.32 13.81 -9.81
C ASP A 50 3.55 14.73 -10.78
N SER A 51 3.60 16.03 -10.54
CA SER A 51 2.96 17.04 -11.39
C SER A 51 3.51 17.14 -12.82
N GLN A 52 4.69 16.54 -13.07
CA GLN A 52 5.35 16.46 -14.37
C GLN A 52 5.06 15.13 -15.08
N ASN A 53 4.22 14.27 -14.50
CA ASN A 53 3.95 12.90 -14.94
C ASN A 53 5.19 11.98 -14.94
N ARG A 54 6.19 12.25 -14.08
CA ARG A 54 7.26 11.29 -13.81
C ARG A 54 6.70 10.18 -12.94
N ALA A 55 7.05 8.94 -13.27
CA ALA A 55 6.55 7.76 -12.56
C ALA A 55 7.55 7.32 -11.49
N TYR A 56 7.09 7.24 -10.24
CA TYR A 56 7.84 6.75 -9.10
C TYR A 56 7.31 5.37 -8.73
N LEU A 57 8.18 4.37 -8.68
CA LEU A 57 7.84 2.98 -8.46
C LEU A 57 8.59 2.41 -7.27
N THR A 58 7.95 1.48 -6.57
CA THR A 58 8.60 0.64 -5.57
C THR A 58 8.18 -0.82 -5.70
N GLY A 59 8.99 -1.70 -5.12
CA GLY A 59 8.71 -3.11 -4.98
C GLY A 59 9.92 -3.89 -4.53
N ASP A 60 9.95 -5.18 -4.87
CA ASP A 60 10.96 -6.13 -4.41
C ASP A 60 11.95 -6.36 -5.55
N VAL A 61 13.24 -6.26 -5.27
CA VAL A 61 14.31 -6.59 -6.22
C VAL A 61 15.19 -7.67 -5.61
N ALA A 62 15.50 -8.71 -6.37
CA ALA A 62 16.40 -9.79 -5.94
C ALA A 62 17.67 -9.87 -6.80
N SER A 63 17.79 -8.95 -7.76
CA SER A 63 18.93 -8.82 -8.65
C SER A 63 19.96 -7.85 -8.09
N SER A 64 21.20 -8.30 -7.94
CA SER A 64 22.33 -7.44 -7.53
C SER A 64 22.80 -6.48 -8.63
N ASP A 65 22.35 -6.67 -9.86
CA ASP A 65 22.64 -5.86 -11.04
C ASP A 65 21.40 -5.08 -11.55
N PHE A 66 20.42 -4.83 -10.67
CA PHE A 66 19.31 -3.93 -10.97
C PHE A 66 19.82 -2.54 -11.38
N PRO A 67 19.21 -1.89 -12.38
CA PRO A 67 19.66 -0.58 -12.84
C PRO A 67 19.55 0.48 -11.74
N THR A 68 20.69 1.00 -11.29
CA THR A 68 20.78 2.14 -10.36
C THR A 68 21.23 3.40 -11.07
N ILE A 69 20.73 4.56 -10.64
CA ILE A 69 21.16 5.87 -11.12
C ILE A 69 20.96 6.89 -10.00
N ASN A 70 22.02 7.62 -9.65
CA ASN A 70 22.07 8.51 -8.48
C ASN A 70 21.54 7.85 -7.18
N PRO A 71 21.95 6.61 -6.85
CA PRO A 71 21.34 5.86 -5.76
C PRO A 71 21.70 6.44 -4.39
N TYR A 72 20.79 6.27 -3.42
CA TYR A 72 21.14 6.35 -2.00
C TYR A 72 22.00 5.15 -1.58
N GLN A 73 21.56 3.96 -1.97
CA GLN A 73 22.27 2.70 -1.80
C GLN A 73 22.46 2.04 -3.17
N ALA A 74 23.72 1.97 -3.60
CA ALA A 74 24.11 1.51 -4.93
C ALA A 74 24.14 -0.02 -5.07
N ASP A 75 24.33 -0.71 -3.95
CA ASP A 75 24.53 -2.14 -3.88
C ASP A 75 23.37 -2.83 -3.15
N TYR A 76 23.05 -4.03 -3.61
CA TYR A 76 22.08 -4.92 -2.99
C TYR A 76 22.52 -5.31 -1.56
N GLY A 77 21.68 -5.02 -0.58
CA GLY A 77 21.93 -5.16 0.86
C GLY A 77 22.06 -6.62 1.31
N GLY A 78 21.24 -7.52 0.77
CA GLY A 78 21.31 -8.94 1.14
C GLY A 78 19.98 -9.69 1.07
N GLY A 79 19.89 -10.78 1.83
CA GLY A 79 18.68 -11.61 1.91
C GLY A 79 18.12 -12.09 0.57
N THR A 80 16.78 -12.22 0.50
CA THR A 80 16.08 -12.71 -0.69
C THR A 80 15.53 -11.62 -1.60
N SER A 81 15.34 -10.41 -1.08
CA SER A 81 15.04 -9.21 -1.84
C SER A 81 15.39 -7.96 -1.03
N ASP A 82 15.64 -6.85 -1.73
CA ASP A 82 15.67 -5.49 -1.20
C ASP A 82 14.45 -4.70 -1.72
N ILE A 83 14.18 -3.54 -1.12
CA ILE A 83 13.28 -2.56 -1.72
C ILE A 83 14.01 -1.90 -2.89
N PHE A 84 13.34 -1.70 -4.03
CA PHE A 84 13.78 -0.72 -5.02
C PHE A 84 12.91 0.53 -4.99
N ILE A 85 13.50 1.67 -5.31
CA ILE A 85 12.77 2.90 -5.62
C ILE A 85 13.32 3.44 -6.93
N SER A 86 12.46 3.66 -7.92
CA SER A 86 12.86 4.16 -9.23
C SER A 86 11.95 5.29 -9.71
N CYS A 87 12.53 6.31 -10.34
CA CYS A 87 11.81 7.38 -11.02
C CYS A 87 12.10 7.32 -12.53
N LEU A 88 11.06 7.21 -13.33
CA LEU A 88 11.09 7.33 -14.79
C LEU A 88 10.62 8.72 -15.22
N ASP A 89 11.17 9.23 -16.32
CA ASP A 89 10.64 10.42 -16.97
C ASP A 89 9.21 10.20 -17.52
N SER A 90 8.55 11.28 -17.94
CA SER A 90 7.17 11.24 -18.44
C SER A 90 6.98 10.44 -19.73
N SER A 91 8.07 10.10 -20.42
CA SER A 91 8.09 9.22 -21.59
C SER A 91 8.45 7.77 -21.26
N GLY A 92 8.82 7.46 -20.01
CA GLY A 92 9.27 6.14 -19.58
C GLY A 92 10.59 5.69 -20.21
N SER A 93 11.30 6.59 -20.88
CA SER A 93 12.51 6.30 -21.65
C SER A 93 13.80 6.55 -20.85
N THR A 94 13.71 7.35 -19.80
CA THR A 94 14.86 7.72 -18.96
C THR A 94 14.62 7.33 -17.52
N LEU A 95 15.55 6.58 -16.93
CA LEU A 95 15.62 6.39 -15.49
C LEU A 95 16.32 7.60 -14.88
N ILE A 96 15.59 8.41 -14.12
CA ILE A 96 16.07 9.65 -13.50
C ILE A 96 16.78 9.36 -12.17
N TYR A 97 16.20 8.45 -11.40
CA TYR A 97 16.67 8.00 -10.10
C TYR A 97 16.35 6.52 -9.95
N SER A 98 17.26 5.76 -9.34
CA SER A 98 17.00 4.37 -8.98
C SER A 98 17.99 3.90 -7.91
N THR A 99 17.47 3.34 -6.84
CA THR A 99 18.25 2.86 -5.68
C THR A 99 17.74 1.49 -5.21
N TYR A 100 18.63 0.75 -4.54
CA TYR A 100 18.19 -0.23 -3.55
C TYR A 100 17.88 0.49 -2.23
N LEU A 101 17.16 -0.19 -1.35
CA LEU A 101 17.02 0.17 0.05
C LEU A 101 16.74 -1.10 0.86
N GLY A 102 17.70 -1.50 1.68
CA GLY A 102 17.62 -2.75 2.41
C GLY A 102 18.86 -3.05 3.22
N GLY A 103 18.78 -4.09 4.05
CA GLY A 103 19.86 -4.61 4.86
C GLY A 103 20.17 -6.07 4.52
N SER A 104 20.65 -6.82 5.51
CA SER A 104 21.11 -8.20 5.33
C SER A 104 20.00 -9.24 5.16
N GLY A 105 18.75 -8.88 5.47
CA GLY A 105 17.56 -9.72 5.42
C GLY A 105 16.69 -9.45 4.19
N LYS A 106 15.44 -9.92 4.23
CA LYS A 106 14.44 -9.68 3.18
C LYS A 106 13.77 -8.33 3.42
N ASP A 107 13.79 -7.46 2.43
CA ASP A 107 13.09 -6.18 2.43
C ASP A 107 12.17 -6.08 1.22
N ALA A 108 11.02 -5.43 1.41
CA ALA A 108 9.95 -5.40 0.42
C ALA A 108 9.17 -4.09 0.43
N GLY A 109 9.02 -3.46 -0.74
CA GLY A 109 8.25 -2.22 -0.91
C GLY A 109 6.81 -2.50 -1.32
N ARG A 110 5.84 -1.84 -0.68
CA ARG A 110 4.40 -2.09 -0.93
C ARG A 110 3.59 -0.85 -1.30
N GLY A 111 3.87 0.28 -0.67
CA GLY A 111 3.18 1.55 -0.93
C GLY A 111 4.17 2.69 -1.20
N ILE A 112 3.82 3.61 -2.11
CA ILE A 112 4.63 4.81 -2.41
C ILE A 112 3.71 6.02 -2.71
N VAL A 113 4.04 7.16 -2.12
CA VAL A 113 3.39 8.46 -2.33
C VAL A 113 4.42 9.59 -2.33
N LEU A 114 4.03 10.75 -2.86
CA LEU A 114 4.86 11.95 -2.88
C LEU A 114 4.17 13.05 -2.08
N ASP A 115 4.96 13.87 -1.37
CA ASP A 115 4.47 15.14 -0.83
C ASP A 115 4.44 16.24 -1.91
N THR A 116 4.01 17.44 -1.51
CA THR A 116 3.97 18.61 -2.42
C THR A 116 5.35 19.12 -2.85
N ALA A 117 6.41 18.74 -2.14
CA ALA A 117 7.81 19.02 -2.49
C ALA A 117 8.47 17.87 -3.30
N ASN A 118 7.69 16.84 -3.67
CA ASN A 118 8.12 15.60 -4.29
C ASN A 118 9.11 14.77 -3.46
N GLN A 119 9.16 14.93 -2.13
CA GLN A 119 9.82 13.94 -1.27
C GLN A 119 9.05 12.63 -1.37
N ILE A 120 9.78 11.52 -1.25
CA ILE A 120 9.25 10.19 -1.55
C ILE A 120 8.99 9.47 -0.24
N TYR A 121 7.73 9.13 0.01
CA TYR A 121 7.32 8.37 1.18
C TYR A 121 6.91 6.97 0.74
N LEU A 122 7.40 5.96 1.44
CA LEU A 122 7.05 4.58 1.14
C LEU A 122 6.86 3.76 2.41
N THR A 123 6.06 2.71 2.27
CA THR A 123 5.89 1.67 3.27
C THR A 123 6.08 0.28 2.64
N GLY A 124 6.23 -0.70 3.51
CA GLY A 124 6.63 -2.06 3.19
C GLY A 124 7.01 -2.76 4.47
N TYR A 125 7.91 -3.73 4.38
CA TYR A 125 8.42 -4.45 5.54
C TYR A 125 9.86 -4.89 5.36
N THR A 126 10.51 -5.22 6.48
CA THR A 126 11.92 -5.60 6.57
C THR A 126 12.10 -6.76 7.55
N ALA A 127 12.89 -7.76 7.16
CA ALA A 127 13.45 -8.77 8.04
C ALA A 127 14.91 -8.45 8.42
N SER A 128 15.39 -7.26 8.05
CA SER A 128 16.79 -6.84 8.20
C SER A 128 16.99 -6.17 9.56
N PRO A 129 17.82 -6.73 10.47
CA PRO A 129 18.16 -6.06 11.73
C PRO A 129 19.05 -4.83 11.53
N ASP A 130 19.60 -4.66 10.33
CA ASP A 130 20.48 -3.58 9.88
C ASP A 130 19.85 -2.73 8.75
N PHE A 131 18.52 -2.67 8.69
CA PHE A 131 17.80 -1.79 7.76
C PHE A 131 18.26 -0.34 7.94
N PRO A 132 18.50 0.43 6.86
CA PRO A 132 18.95 1.82 6.96
C PRO A 132 17.97 2.70 7.75
N THR A 133 18.38 3.21 8.92
CA THR A 133 17.58 4.10 9.77
C THR A 133 18.20 5.49 9.87
N VAL A 134 17.35 6.52 9.77
CA VAL A 134 17.71 7.94 9.98
C VAL A 134 16.58 8.58 10.78
N ASN A 135 16.90 9.25 11.90
CA ASN A 135 15.91 9.88 12.79
C ASN A 135 14.66 9.01 13.10
N PRO A 136 14.83 7.72 13.48
CA PRO A 136 13.72 6.79 13.58
C PRO A 136 12.82 7.06 14.81
N TYR A 137 11.53 6.73 14.69
CA TYR A 137 10.65 6.49 15.84
C TYR A 137 11.08 5.23 16.60
N GLN A 138 11.34 4.13 15.87
CA GLN A 138 11.83 2.86 16.37
C GLN A 138 13.14 2.51 15.66
N SER A 139 14.24 2.52 16.42
CA SER A 139 15.60 2.42 15.88
C SER A 139 16.09 1.00 15.57
N GLY A 140 15.28 -0.02 15.84
CA GLY A 140 15.65 -1.41 15.61
C GLY A 140 14.42 -2.30 15.50
N SER A 141 14.63 -3.48 14.93
CA SER A 141 13.57 -4.46 14.74
C SER A 141 12.84 -4.82 16.05
N GLY A 142 11.51 -4.93 15.98
CA GLY A 142 10.65 -5.34 17.09
C GLY A 142 10.68 -6.84 17.33
N GLY A 143 11.01 -7.64 16.31
CA GLY A 143 10.89 -9.10 16.36
C GLY A 143 11.02 -9.75 14.99
N GLY A 144 9.90 -10.16 14.40
CA GLY A 144 9.82 -10.82 13.09
C GLY A 144 10.13 -9.88 11.93
N GLU A 145 9.37 -9.98 10.84
CA GLU A 145 9.37 -8.91 9.83
C GLU A 145 8.69 -7.67 10.42
N ASP A 146 9.30 -6.49 10.33
CA ASP A 146 8.70 -5.23 10.82
C ASP A 146 8.21 -4.38 9.65
N ALA A 147 7.12 -3.65 9.82
CA ALA A 147 6.72 -2.65 8.85
C ALA A 147 7.78 -1.52 8.83
N VAL A 148 7.90 -0.83 7.70
CA VAL A 148 8.78 0.35 7.59
C VAL A 148 8.02 1.57 7.13
N LEU A 149 8.46 2.73 7.62
CA LEU A 149 8.17 4.02 6.98
C LEU A 149 9.50 4.67 6.61
N VAL A 150 9.60 5.08 5.35
CA VAL A 150 10.79 5.75 4.81
C VAL A 150 10.37 7.03 4.11
N CYS A 151 11.10 8.11 4.35
CA CYS A 151 11.04 9.35 3.60
C CYS A 151 12.42 9.66 2.98
N LEU A 152 12.47 9.75 1.66
CA LEU A 152 13.64 10.15 0.89
C LEU A 152 13.48 11.57 0.38
N SER A 153 14.60 12.26 0.16
CA SER A 153 14.63 13.53 -0.55
C SER A 153 14.02 13.42 -1.95
N SER A 154 13.63 14.54 -2.55
CA SER A 154 13.00 14.55 -3.88
C SER A 154 13.92 14.10 -5.03
N SER A 155 15.23 14.09 -4.81
CA SER A 155 16.21 13.46 -5.70
C SER A 155 16.39 11.97 -5.43
N GLY A 156 15.86 11.46 -4.32
CA GLY A 156 16.02 10.09 -3.84
C GLY A 156 17.40 9.76 -3.28
N SER A 157 18.32 10.73 -3.25
CA SER A 157 19.73 10.49 -2.93
C SER A 157 20.05 10.50 -1.43
N SER A 158 19.07 10.71 -0.56
CA SER A 158 19.28 10.77 0.89
C SER A 158 18.00 10.45 1.65
N LEU A 159 18.11 9.67 2.72
CA LEU A 159 17.05 9.52 3.71
C LEU A 159 16.86 10.82 4.49
N ILE A 160 15.62 11.31 4.56
CA ILE A 160 15.20 12.36 5.48
C ILE A 160 14.92 11.73 6.85
N TYR A 161 14.14 10.64 6.83
CA TYR A 161 13.99 9.73 7.95
C TYR A 161 13.63 8.32 7.46
N SER A 162 13.86 7.34 8.32
CA SER A 162 13.37 5.97 8.15
C SER A 162 13.30 5.27 9.49
N THR A 163 12.25 4.47 9.68
CA THR A 163 11.96 3.81 10.95
C THR A 163 11.41 2.41 10.72
N TYR A 164 11.72 1.52 11.64
CA TYR A 164 10.92 0.31 11.87
C TYR A 164 9.56 0.71 12.47
N LEU A 165 8.58 -0.17 12.35
CA LEU A 165 7.28 -0.04 12.99
C LEU A 165 6.72 -1.45 13.21
N GLY A 166 6.82 -1.95 14.44
CA GLY A 166 6.38 -3.31 14.72
C GLY A 166 6.60 -3.75 16.16
N GLY A 167 6.18 -4.97 16.43
CA GLY A 167 6.29 -5.67 17.70
C GLY A 167 7.03 -7.00 17.56
N ALA A 168 6.73 -7.95 18.43
CA ALA A 168 7.48 -9.20 18.54
C ALA A 168 7.17 -10.23 17.42
N GLY A 169 6.03 -10.06 16.71
CA GLY A 169 5.60 -10.90 15.60
C GLY A 169 6.02 -10.33 14.25
N ASP A 170 5.32 -10.75 13.20
CA ASP A 170 5.43 -10.17 11.86
C ASP A 170 4.42 -9.03 11.66
N ASP A 171 4.89 -7.94 11.08
CA ASP A 171 4.21 -6.67 10.86
C ASP A 171 4.46 -6.20 9.42
N TYR A 172 3.39 -5.98 8.67
CA TYR A 172 3.44 -5.71 7.23
C TYR A 172 2.82 -4.36 6.92
N GLY A 173 3.59 -3.40 6.40
CA GLY A 173 3.07 -2.17 5.83
C GLY A 173 2.64 -2.37 4.37
N GLU A 174 1.41 -1.99 4.02
CA GLU A 174 0.84 -2.21 2.68
C GLU A 174 0.45 -0.89 2.01
N GLY A 175 -0.39 -0.09 2.68
CA GLY A 175 -0.92 1.16 2.14
C GLY A 175 -0.31 2.39 2.83
N ILE A 176 -0.08 3.46 2.06
CA ILE A 176 0.36 4.76 2.58
C ILE A 176 -0.39 5.91 1.90
N ALA A 177 -0.77 6.92 2.68
CA ALA A 177 -1.29 8.19 2.21
C ALA A 177 -0.73 9.35 3.06
N LEU A 178 -0.67 10.56 2.49
CA LEU A 178 -0.26 11.77 3.20
C LEU A 178 -1.43 12.72 3.34
N ASP A 179 -1.51 13.39 4.48
CA ASP A 179 -2.40 14.55 4.61
C ASP A 179 -1.74 15.85 4.14
N SER A 180 -2.48 16.96 4.17
CA SER A 180 -1.98 18.27 3.74
C SER A 180 -0.86 18.86 4.63
N THR A 181 -0.52 18.18 5.73
CA THR A 181 0.57 18.55 6.65
C THR A 181 1.73 17.57 6.58
N ASP A 182 1.73 16.68 5.58
CA ASP A 182 2.71 15.61 5.37
C ASP A 182 2.77 14.57 6.51
N ARG A 183 1.68 14.43 7.29
CA ARG A 183 1.55 13.28 8.19
C ARG A 183 1.33 12.02 7.37
N SER A 184 2.07 10.97 7.70
CA SER A 184 2.00 9.69 7.00
C SER A 184 0.96 8.79 7.66
N PHE A 185 -0.08 8.41 6.91
CA PHE A 185 -1.08 7.44 7.31
C PHE A 185 -0.73 6.09 6.66
N LEU A 186 -0.42 5.10 7.49
CA LEU A 186 -0.04 3.76 7.08
C LEU A 186 -1.13 2.78 7.47
N THR A 187 -1.33 1.79 6.63
CA THR A 187 -2.16 0.63 6.96
C THR A 187 -1.47 -0.66 6.52
N GLY A 188 -1.91 -1.75 7.11
CA GLY A 188 -1.26 -3.04 6.98
C GLY A 188 -1.86 -4.03 7.96
N TYR A 189 -1.09 -5.05 8.32
CA TYR A 189 -1.51 -6.09 9.23
C TYR A 189 -0.37 -6.60 10.11
N THR A 190 -0.69 -7.06 11.31
CA THR A 190 0.25 -7.37 12.38
C THR A 190 -0.17 -8.63 13.12
N SER A 191 0.80 -9.50 13.43
CA SER A 191 0.63 -10.65 14.34
C SER A 191 1.20 -10.36 15.74
N SER A 192 1.64 -9.12 15.98
CA SER A 192 2.25 -8.68 17.23
C SER A 192 1.17 -8.30 18.25
N ASP A 193 1.19 -8.92 19.43
CA ASP A 193 0.32 -8.51 20.56
C ASP A 193 0.80 -7.21 21.24
N ASN A 194 2.02 -6.79 20.92
CA ASN A 194 2.71 -5.61 21.43
C ASN A 194 3.02 -4.57 20.34
N PHE A 195 2.26 -4.56 19.24
CA PHE A 195 2.36 -3.52 18.20
C PHE A 195 2.24 -2.11 18.83
N PRO A 196 3.03 -1.11 18.39
CA PRO A 196 2.98 0.23 18.96
C PRO A 196 1.61 0.88 18.78
N THR A 197 0.90 1.16 19.88
CA THR A 197 -0.40 1.86 19.86
C THR A 197 -0.31 3.22 20.56
N VAL A 198 -1.05 4.21 20.04
CA VAL A 198 -1.19 5.56 20.62
C VAL A 198 -2.60 6.04 20.37
N ASN A 199 -3.33 6.41 21.42
CA ASN A 199 -4.75 6.80 21.33
C ASN A 199 -5.62 5.84 20.49
N PRO A 200 -5.52 4.51 20.71
CA PRO A 200 -6.12 3.53 19.80
C PRO A 200 -7.66 3.50 19.87
N TYR A 201 -8.29 3.14 18.74
CA TYR A 201 -9.68 2.68 18.72
C TYR A 201 -9.79 1.27 19.32
N GLN A 202 -8.92 0.34 18.90
CA GLN A 202 -8.70 -0.97 19.51
C GLN A 202 -7.26 -1.07 20.01
N ALA A 203 -7.11 -1.25 21.33
CA ALA A 203 -5.83 -1.23 22.02
C ALA A 203 -5.15 -2.60 22.11
N VAL A 204 -5.85 -3.67 21.74
CA VAL A 204 -5.42 -5.06 21.98
C VAL A 204 -5.62 -5.86 20.70
N PHE A 205 -4.63 -6.69 20.38
CA PHE A 205 -4.70 -7.71 19.34
C PHE A 205 -5.78 -8.74 19.67
N GLN A 206 -6.73 -8.95 18.78
CA GLN A 206 -7.97 -9.70 19.04
C GLN A 206 -7.85 -11.21 18.85
N SER A 207 -6.62 -11.73 18.79
CA SER A 207 -6.24 -13.10 18.42
C SER A 207 -6.24 -13.34 16.91
N GLY A 208 -6.48 -14.57 16.44
CA GLY A 208 -6.27 -14.91 15.04
C GLY A 208 -4.80 -14.91 14.61
N ASN A 209 -4.56 -14.87 13.30
CA ASN A 209 -3.21 -14.86 12.74
C ASN A 209 -2.67 -13.43 12.61
N TYR A 210 -3.52 -12.47 12.25
CA TYR A 210 -3.17 -11.08 12.02
C TYR A 210 -4.39 -10.19 12.27
N ASP A 211 -4.17 -9.02 12.88
CA ASP A 211 -5.10 -7.90 12.91
C ASP A 211 -4.64 -6.85 11.91
N ALA A 212 -5.56 -6.15 11.26
CA ALA A 212 -5.19 -4.96 10.51
C ALA A 212 -4.72 -3.86 11.46
N PHE A 213 -3.96 -2.88 10.97
CA PHE A 213 -3.62 -1.69 11.74
C PHE A 213 -3.78 -0.41 10.92
N VAL A 214 -3.93 0.70 11.64
CA VAL A 214 -3.74 2.05 11.10
C VAL A 214 -2.80 2.82 12.02
N THR A 215 -1.71 3.32 11.45
CA THR A 215 -0.70 4.10 12.16
C THR A 215 -0.52 5.44 11.47
N VAL A 216 -0.52 6.53 12.23
CA VAL A 216 -0.24 7.87 11.72
C VAL A 216 0.99 8.41 12.40
N LEU A 217 2.00 8.76 11.61
CA LEU A 217 3.22 9.40 12.08
C LEU A 217 3.18 10.90 11.82
N ASP A 218 3.85 11.65 12.70
CA ASP A 218 4.12 13.06 12.44
C ASP A 218 4.99 13.24 11.17
N PRO A 219 5.10 14.47 10.62
CA PRO A 219 5.85 14.70 9.38
C PRO A 219 7.35 14.46 9.50
N SER A 220 7.88 14.33 10.71
CA SER A 220 9.29 14.00 10.95
C SER A 220 9.54 12.49 11.05
N GLY A 221 8.48 11.68 11.07
CA GLY A 221 8.56 10.24 11.29
C GLY A 221 9.01 9.82 12.69
N SER A 222 9.07 10.76 13.65
CA SER A 222 9.69 10.53 14.97
C SER A 222 8.69 10.29 16.10
N SER A 223 7.39 10.52 15.86
CA SER A 223 6.34 10.24 16.84
C SER A 223 5.03 9.80 16.18
N LEU A 224 4.25 8.97 16.90
CA LEU A 224 2.92 8.55 16.48
C LEU A 224 1.88 9.60 16.90
N TYR A 225 1.05 10.02 15.95
CA TYR A 225 -0.13 10.84 16.22
C TYR A 225 -1.28 9.97 16.76
N TYR A 226 -1.57 8.86 16.07
CA TYR A 226 -2.33 7.74 16.62
C TYR A 226 -1.86 6.42 16.00
N SER A 227 -2.13 5.31 16.67
CA SER A 227 -1.92 3.96 16.15
C SER A 227 -2.88 3.00 16.84
N THR A 228 -3.52 2.14 16.05
CA THR A 228 -4.58 1.24 16.49
C THR A 228 -4.55 -0.09 15.74
N TYR A 229 -4.93 -1.16 16.43
CA TYR A 229 -5.40 -2.37 15.76
C TYR A 229 -6.78 -2.13 15.13
N LEU A 230 -7.15 -3.02 14.21
CA LEU A 230 -8.45 -3.11 13.57
C LEU A 230 -8.72 -4.58 13.21
N GLY A 231 -9.62 -5.24 13.93
CA GLY A 231 -9.91 -6.64 13.67
C GLY A 231 -10.89 -7.27 14.66
N GLY A 232 -11.13 -8.56 14.42
CA GLY A 232 -11.89 -9.48 15.25
C GLY A 232 -11.05 -10.73 15.56
N THR A 233 -11.70 -11.86 15.80
CA THR A 233 -11.04 -13.06 16.34
C THR A 233 -10.38 -13.97 15.31
N ALA A 234 -10.41 -13.60 14.02
CA ALA A 234 -9.76 -14.32 12.93
C ALA A 234 -8.73 -13.42 12.22
N GLY A 235 -8.40 -13.70 10.95
CA GLY A 235 -7.43 -12.89 10.23
C GLY A 235 -8.06 -11.65 9.60
N ASP A 236 -7.40 -10.50 9.76
CA ASP A 236 -7.83 -9.20 9.28
C ASP A 236 -6.67 -8.45 8.60
N TYR A 237 -6.91 -7.96 7.38
CA TYR A 237 -5.89 -7.37 6.53
C TYR A 237 -6.36 -6.04 5.98
N ALA A 238 -5.56 -4.98 6.10
CA ALA A 238 -5.83 -3.72 5.40
C ALA A 238 -4.79 -3.49 4.30
N TRP A 239 -5.26 -3.41 3.05
CA TRP A 239 -4.42 -3.42 1.86
C TRP A 239 -4.15 -2.02 1.30
N SER A 240 -5.09 -1.11 1.47
CA SER A 240 -5.00 0.21 0.86
C SER A 240 -5.72 1.26 1.68
N ILE A 241 -5.20 2.49 1.62
CA ILE A 241 -5.70 3.65 2.34
C ILE A 241 -5.83 4.85 1.41
N ALA A 242 -6.92 5.58 1.55
CA ALA A 242 -7.13 6.89 0.95
C ALA A 242 -7.62 7.89 2.00
N LEU A 243 -7.33 9.17 1.82
CA LEU A 243 -7.75 10.24 2.71
C LEU A 243 -8.68 11.20 1.98
N ASN A 244 -9.72 11.67 2.67
CA ASN A 244 -10.49 12.82 2.19
C ASN A 244 -9.90 14.15 2.67
N SER A 245 -10.52 15.26 2.25
CA SER A 245 -10.12 16.62 2.64
C SER A 245 -10.24 16.93 4.15
N LEU A 246 -10.91 16.06 4.91
CA LEU A 246 -11.04 16.15 6.37
C LEU A 246 -10.03 15.25 7.12
N ASN A 247 -9.12 14.60 6.40
CA ASN A 247 -8.15 13.62 6.92
C ASN A 247 -8.81 12.42 7.59
N GLN A 248 -9.99 12.01 7.13
CA GLN A 248 -10.60 10.73 7.48
C GLN A 248 -9.97 9.65 6.62
N ALA A 249 -9.56 8.54 7.24
CA ALA A 249 -8.92 7.42 6.56
C ALA A 249 -9.95 6.40 6.08
N TYR A 250 -9.94 6.13 4.78
CA TYR A 250 -10.77 5.15 4.09
C TYR A 250 -9.91 3.95 3.75
N LEU A 251 -10.28 2.77 4.25
CA LEU A 251 -9.52 1.54 4.06
C LEU A 251 -10.29 0.58 3.15
N ALA A 252 -9.53 -0.06 2.27
CA ALA A 252 -9.91 -1.35 1.69
C ALA A 252 -9.22 -2.46 2.50
N ALA A 253 -10.03 -3.33 3.09
CA ALA A 253 -9.60 -4.43 3.93
C ALA A 253 -10.26 -5.74 3.53
N GLU A 254 -9.71 -6.85 4.02
CA GLU A 254 -10.23 -8.21 3.90
C GLU A 254 -10.29 -8.83 5.30
N THR A 255 -11.39 -9.49 5.65
CA THR A 255 -11.62 -10.06 6.98
C THR A 255 -12.19 -11.47 6.92
N ALA A 256 -11.64 -12.35 7.75
CA ALA A 256 -12.22 -13.66 8.06
C ALA A 256 -12.95 -13.69 9.40
N SER A 257 -13.05 -12.55 10.08
CA SER A 257 -13.63 -12.41 11.41
C SER A 257 -15.14 -12.24 11.30
N ASP A 258 -15.92 -13.03 12.04
CA ASP A 258 -17.39 -12.83 12.13
C ASP A 258 -17.73 -11.65 13.07
N ASP A 259 -16.78 -11.27 13.93
CA ASP A 259 -16.86 -10.19 14.91
C ASP A 259 -16.02 -8.95 14.52
N PHE A 260 -15.71 -8.78 13.23
CA PHE A 260 -15.08 -7.55 12.75
C PHE A 260 -15.92 -6.32 13.13
N PRO A 261 -15.32 -5.20 13.57
CA PRO A 261 -16.06 -4.05 14.03
C PRO A 261 -16.91 -3.43 12.91
N THR A 262 -18.24 -3.40 13.07
CA THR A 262 -19.17 -2.76 12.13
C THR A 262 -19.81 -1.51 12.73
N VAL A 263 -19.94 -0.47 11.91
CA VAL A 263 -20.58 0.81 12.28
C VAL A 263 -21.30 1.37 11.06
N ASN A 264 -22.59 1.70 11.18
CA ASN A 264 -23.41 2.21 10.08
C ASN A 264 -23.35 1.33 8.80
N SER A 265 -23.20 0.02 8.95
CA SER A 265 -22.85 -0.92 7.89
C SER A 265 -23.94 -1.16 6.84
N TYR A 266 -23.52 -1.42 5.60
CA TYR A 266 -24.38 -1.98 4.55
C TYR A 266 -24.66 -3.47 4.77
N GLN A 267 -23.62 -4.26 5.03
CA GLN A 267 -23.69 -5.64 5.52
C GLN A 267 -23.05 -5.71 6.91
N SER A 268 -23.81 -6.24 7.88
CA SER A 268 -23.39 -6.35 9.29
C SER A 268 -22.83 -7.74 9.65
N SER A 269 -22.82 -8.66 8.70
CA SER A 269 -22.29 -10.02 8.82
C SER A 269 -21.45 -10.36 7.61
N ARG A 270 -20.45 -11.22 7.84
CA ARG A 270 -19.71 -11.89 6.79
C ARG A 270 -20.56 -13.03 6.23
N GLU A 271 -20.62 -13.15 4.91
CA GLU A 271 -21.39 -14.18 4.21
C GLU A 271 -20.47 -15.28 3.63
N GLY A 272 -19.17 -14.99 3.49
CA GLY A 272 -18.15 -15.88 2.95
C GLY A 272 -17.05 -16.30 3.93
N SER A 273 -16.02 -16.98 3.42
CA SER A 273 -14.84 -17.36 4.23
C SER A 273 -13.81 -16.24 4.36
N TRP A 274 -13.93 -15.21 3.53
CA TRP A 274 -13.22 -13.94 3.56
C TRP A 274 -14.11 -12.95 2.83
N ASP A 275 -14.44 -11.83 3.46
CA ASP A 275 -15.15 -10.74 2.78
C ASP A 275 -14.33 -9.46 2.81
N THR A 276 -14.66 -8.55 1.90
CA THR A 276 -14.12 -7.20 1.97
C THR A 276 -14.66 -6.50 3.20
N ALA A 277 -13.83 -5.70 3.86
CA ALA A 277 -14.26 -4.67 4.78
C ALA A 277 -13.94 -3.28 4.21
N VAL A 278 -14.92 -2.38 4.23
CA VAL A 278 -14.71 -0.96 3.91
C VAL A 278 -14.86 -0.17 5.18
N VAL A 279 -13.78 0.50 5.60
CA VAL A 279 -13.69 1.14 6.91
C VAL A 279 -13.36 2.62 6.74
N ILE A 280 -14.05 3.49 7.49
CA ILE A 280 -13.80 4.92 7.53
C ILE A 280 -13.54 5.31 8.98
N PHE A 281 -12.33 5.76 9.28
CA PHE A 281 -11.97 6.31 10.59
C PHE A 281 -12.33 7.80 10.70
N SER A 282 -12.64 8.24 11.93
CA SER A 282 -12.58 9.66 12.25
C SER A 282 -11.17 10.21 12.05
N SER A 283 -11.04 11.52 11.85
CA SER A 283 -9.74 12.17 11.59
C SER A 283 -8.75 12.10 12.76
N THR A 284 -9.22 11.70 13.95
CA THR A 284 -8.40 11.44 15.13
C THR A 284 -8.05 9.96 15.31
N GLY A 285 -8.59 9.07 14.47
CA GLY A 285 -8.41 7.62 14.60
C GLY A 285 -9.12 6.99 15.79
N SER A 286 -9.85 7.77 16.59
CA SER A 286 -10.41 7.32 17.87
C SER A 286 -11.76 6.61 17.76
N SER A 287 -12.36 6.58 16.56
CA SER A 287 -13.66 5.96 16.31
C SER A 287 -13.85 5.65 14.83
N LEU A 288 -14.68 4.66 14.54
CA LEU A 288 -15.18 4.40 13.18
C LEU A 288 -16.38 5.29 12.87
N ILE A 289 -16.39 5.89 11.69
CA ILE A 289 -17.54 6.60 11.10
C ILE A 289 -18.43 5.61 10.35
N TYR A 290 -17.80 4.69 9.63
CA TYR A 290 -18.43 3.65 8.84
C TYR A 290 -17.54 2.41 8.85
N SER A 291 -18.13 1.23 8.93
CA SER A 291 -17.44 -0.04 8.76
C SER A 291 -18.47 -1.09 8.38
N THR A 292 -18.23 -1.79 7.28
CA THR A 292 -19.14 -2.78 6.70
C THR A 292 -18.35 -3.98 6.21
N TYR A 293 -18.99 -5.15 6.21
CA TYR A 293 -18.62 -6.21 5.29
C TYR A 293 -19.11 -5.86 3.87
N PHE A 294 -18.49 -6.45 2.86
CA PHE A 294 -18.91 -6.39 1.47
C PHE A 294 -18.50 -7.67 0.74
N GLY A 295 -19.45 -8.57 0.53
CA GLY A 295 -19.20 -9.87 -0.08
C GLY A 295 -20.45 -10.73 -0.21
N GLY A 296 -20.25 -11.93 -0.75
CA GLY A 296 -21.22 -13.00 -0.89
C GLY A 296 -20.68 -14.30 -0.28
N SER A 297 -21.16 -15.45 -0.77
CA SER A 297 -20.91 -16.77 -0.17
C SER A 297 -19.49 -17.33 -0.33
N GLY A 298 -18.63 -16.68 -1.12
CA GLY A 298 -17.29 -17.12 -1.52
C GLY A 298 -16.16 -16.44 -0.74
N VAL A 299 -15.08 -16.11 -1.46
CA VAL A 299 -13.96 -15.29 -1.00
C VAL A 299 -14.01 -13.99 -1.79
N ASP A 300 -14.11 -12.88 -1.08
CA ASP A 300 -14.24 -11.55 -1.66
C ASP A 300 -13.19 -10.62 -1.08
N GLY A 301 -12.47 -9.91 -1.94
CA GLY A 301 -11.37 -9.06 -1.49
C GLY A 301 -11.13 -7.83 -2.34
N VAL A 302 -11.20 -6.66 -1.70
CA VAL A 302 -10.79 -5.39 -2.29
C VAL A 302 -9.41 -5.02 -1.79
N ARG A 303 -8.53 -4.69 -2.75
CA ARG A 303 -7.13 -4.35 -2.48
C ARG A 303 -6.76 -2.94 -2.90
N GLY A 304 -7.62 -2.24 -3.64
CA GLY A 304 -7.43 -0.85 -4.03
C GLY A 304 -8.60 0.01 -3.58
N ILE A 305 -8.30 1.18 -3.02
CA ILE A 305 -9.27 2.23 -2.74
C ILE A 305 -8.78 3.57 -3.28
N LYS A 306 -9.67 4.33 -3.91
CA LYS A 306 -9.46 5.73 -4.31
C LYS A 306 -10.71 6.55 -4.03
N LEU A 307 -10.50 7.84 -3.81
CA LEU A 307 -11.56 8.82 -3.63
C LEU A 307 -11.52 9.82 -4.78
N ASP A 308 -12.70 10.26 -5.22
CA ASP A 308 -12.78 11.49 -6.03
C ASP A 308 -12.87 12.75 -5.14
N PRO A 309 -12.87 13.97 -5.72
CA PRO A 309 -12.97 15.20 -4.95
C PRO A 309 -14.29 15.42 -4.18
N SER A 310 -15.29 14.56 -4.37
CA SER A 310 -16.56 14.56 -3.64
C SER A 310 -16.63 13.47 -2.56
N ASP A 311 -15.49 12.82 -2.28
CA ASP A 311 -15.34 11.69 -1.38
C ASP A 311 -16.10 10.43 -1.84
N GLN A 312 -16.41 10.33 -3.13
CA GLN A 312 -16.95 9.09 -3.70
C GLN A 312 -15.87 8.01 -3.70
N ILE A 313 -16.21 6.82 -3.18
CA ILE A 313 -15.31 5.69 -3.05
C ILE A 313 -15.30 4.87 -4.36
N PHE A 314 -14.10 4.57 -4.84
CA PHE A 314 -13.82 3.63 -5.93
C PHE A 314 -13.00 2.48 -5.35
N LEU A 315 -13.45 1.25 -5.58
CA LEU A 315 -12.82 0.03 -5.08
C LEU A 315 -12.34 -0.81 -6.26
N ALA A 316 -11.29 -1.59 -6.06
CA ALA A 316 -10.86 -2.59 -7.04
C ALA A 316 -10.37 -3.85 -6.33
N GLY A 317 -10.82 -5.00 -6.80
CA GLY A 317 -10.61 -6.27 -6.11
C GLY A 317 -11.00 -7.48 -6.93
N TYR A 318 -11.31 -8.56 -6.22
CA TYR A 318 -11.80 -9.81 -6.78
C TYR A 318 -12.97 -10.38 -5.97
N THR A 319 -13.73 -11.26 -6.62
CA THR A 319 -14.80 -12.06 -6.02
C THR A 319 -14.75 -13.50 -6.51
N GLU A 320 -14.99 -14.46 -5.61
CA GLU A 320 -15.27 -15.85 -5.94
C GLU A 320 -16.77 -16.19 -5.73
N SER A 321 -17.58 -15.16 -5.41
CA SER A 321 -18.98 -15.27 -5.01
C SER A 321 -19.92 -15.16 -6.21
N ILE A 322 -20.77 -16.17 -6.40
CA ILE A 322 -21.85 -16.11 -7.40
C ILE A 322 -22.93 -15.08 -7.04
N ASP A 323 -23.01 -14.73 -5.77
CA ASP A 323 -23.98 -13.84 -5.13
C ASP A 323 -23.33 -12.55 -4.61
N PHE A 324 -22.18 -12.15 -5.19
CA PHE A 324 -21.54 -10.87 -4.84
C PHE A 324 -22.52 -9.69 -5.01
N PRO A 325 -22.60 -8.75 -4.06
CA PRO A 325 -23.53 -7.62 -4.15
C PRO A 325 -23.20 -6.72 -5.35
N THR A 326 -24.11 -6.65 -6.32
CA THR A 326 -23.99 -5.75 -7.49
C THR A 326 -25.15 -4.75 -7.55
N TYR A 327 -24.87 -3.54 -8.05
CA TYR A 327 -25.88 -2.50 -8.26
C TYR A 327 -25.54 -1.68 -9.50
N ASN A 328 -26.48 -1.54 -10.44
CA ASN A 328 -26.27 -0.90 -11.75
C ASN A 328 -25.02 -1.42 -12.50
N SER A 329 -24.74 -2.72 -12.36
CA SER A 329 -23.53 -3.37 -12.87
C SER A 329 -23.52 -3.55 -14.39
N TYR A 330 -22.33 -3.43 -14.97
CA TYR A 330 -22.09 -3.77 -16.38
C TYR A 330 -22.18 -5.29 -16.63
N GLN A 331 -21.53 -6.09 -15.75
CA GLN A 331 -21.65 -7.54 -15.70
C GLN A 331 -22.33 -7.92 -14.36
N PRO A 332 -23.62 -8.30 -14.37
CA PRO A 332 -24.38 -8.55 -13.15
C PRO A 332 -24.20 -9.95 -12.56
N GLU A 333 -23.57 -10.87 -13.29
CA GLU A 333 -23.42 -12.28 -12.90
C GLU A 333 -21.94 -12.68 -12.89
N TYR A 334 -21.56 -13.47 -11.88
CA TYR A 334 -20.28 -14.17 -11.85
C TYR A 334 -20.17 -15.11 -13.06
N GLN A 335 -19.11 -14.96 -13.86
CA GLN A 335 -18.95 -15.69 -15.11
C GLN A 335 -18.25 -17.05 -14.93
N GLY A 336 -17.89 -17.40 -13.70
CA GLY A 336 -17.19 -18.63 -13.39
C GLY A 336 -15.67 -18.52 -13.56
N GLY A 337 -14.94 -19.50 -13.04
CA GLY A 337 -13.48 -19.46 -12.96
C GLY A 337 -13.00 -19.59 -11.52
N GLY A 338 -11.75 -19.18 -11.27
CA GLY A 338 -11.23 -19.06 -9.90
C GLY A 338 -11.81 -17.84 -9.21
N SER A 339 -11.65 -16.65 -9.82
CA SER A 339 -12.20 -15.38 -9.35
C SER A 339 -12.51 -14.43 -10.52
N ASP A 340 -13.47 -13.53 -10.32
CA ASP A 340 -13.80 -12.40 -11.20
C ASP A 340 -13.31 -11.08 -10.58
N ILE A 341 -13.14 -10.04 -11.40
CA ILE A 341 -12.75 -8.71 -10.94
C ILE A 341 -13.99 -7.97 -10.41
N VAL A 342 -13.84 -7.29 -9.27
CA VAL A 342 -14.83 -6.30 -8.78
C VAL A 342 -14.25 -4.90 -8.86
N ALA A 343 -15.06 -3.94 -9.33
CA ALA A 343 -14.71 -2.53 -9.48
C ALA A 343 -15.95 -1.62 -9.44
#